data_AF-A0A922ZAX1-F1
#
_entry.id   AF-A0A922ZAX1-F1
#
_cell.length_a   1.000
_cell.length_b   1.000
_cell.length_c   1.000
_cell.angle_alpha   90.00
_cell.angle_beta   90.00
_cell.angle_gamma   90.00
#
_symmetry.space_group_name_H-M   'P 1'
#
loop_
_entity.id
_entity.type
_entity.pdbx_description
1 polymer ?
#
loop_
_entity_poly.entity_id
_entity_poly.type
_entity_poly.pdbx_seq_one_letter_code
_entity_poly.pdbx_strand_id
1 'polypeptide(L)'
;MRHGKSHKQSTIKKENEKMKKINKTLLKKNPYAKQLTLYVVDKTPLEVFESTPSAIAKAIRGLNNKQLQKSLKKGKWSIAQILAHLTDGEIVLSYRFRKVISEPGSKIEFYDQNKWSKNLHYEKADCKKKLALFTAIRKENVELLNSLSSKEWKRYGIHSERGKETIEKMVLLYAGHDMNHLKQIESIRRMFQQ
;
A
#
# COMPACT_ATOMS: atom_id res chain seq x y z
N MET A 1 30.08 1.20 27.99
CA MET A 1 29.52 1.43 26.64
C MET A 1 27.98 1.46 26.67
N ARG A 2 27.34 2.63 26.86
CA ARG A 2 25.86 2.77 26.90
C ARG A 2 25.32 4.02 26.18
N HIS A 3 26.09 4.64 25.28
CA HIS A 3 25.76 5.95 24.70
C HIS A 3 25.11 5.90 23.29
N GLY A 4 24.82 4.72 22.72
CA GLY A 4 24.34 4.59 21.33
C GLY A 4 22.81 4.48 21.11
N LYS A 5 22.01 4.18 22.14
CA LYS A 5 20.56 3.93 21.99
C LYS A 5 19.69 5.19 22.02
N SER A 6 20.07 6.20 22.80
CA SER A 6 19.33 7.47 22.96
C SER A 6 19.32 8.31 21.67
N HIS A 7 20.44 8.31 20.93
CA HIS A 7 20.57 9.11 19.72
C HIS A 7 19.67 8.60 18.57
N LYS A 8 19.61 7.27 18.35
CA LYS A 8 18.75 6.66 17.31
C LYS A 8 17.24 6.94 17.52
N GLN A 9 16.75 6.86 18.76
CA GLN A 9 15.35 7.18 19.07
C GLN A 9 15.02 8.67 18.86
N SER A 10 15.97 9.57 19.11
CA SER A 10 15.77 11.00 18.87
C SER A 10 15.69 11.35 17.38
N THR A 11 16.44 10.63 16.53
CA THR A 11 16.45 10.80 15.07
C THR A 11 15.14 10.33 14.44
N ILE A 12 14.65 9.14 14.83
CA ILE A 12 13.38 8.59 14.34
C ILE A 12 12.20 9.49 14.73
N LYS A 13 12.20 10.06 15.94
CA LYS A 13 11.15 10.99 16.38
C LYS A 13 11.13 12.28 15.54
N LYS A 14 12.31 12.83 15.22
CA LYS A 14 12.44 14.03 14.37
C LYS A 14 12.04 13.75 12.92
N GLU A 15 12.35 12.58 12.39
CA GLU A 15 11.90 12.13 11.07
C GLU A 15 10.39 11.96 11.04
N ASN A 16 9.79 11.35 12.07
CA ASN A 16 8.34 11.20 12.20
C ASN A 16 7.60 12.54 12.25
N GLU A 17 8.12 13.54 12.98
CA GLU A 17 7.54 14.89 13.01
C GLU A 17 7.69 15.63 11.67
N LYS A 18 8.83 15.45 10.99
CA LYS A 18 9.07 16.00 9.66
C LYS A 18 8.10 15.39 8.63
N MET A 19 7.85 14.09 8.73
CA MET A 19 6.88 13.37 7.90
C MET A 19 5.43 13.79 8.19
N LYS A 20 5.07 14.03 9.46
CA LYS A 20 3.76 14.61 9.83
C LYS A 20 3.54 15.99 9.18
N LYS A 21 4.57 16.84 9.15
CA LYS A 21 4.50 18.15 8.47
C LYS A 21 4.41 18.03 6.94
N ILE A 22 5.13 17.09 6.33
CA ILE A 22 5.06 16.80 4.89
C ILE A 22 3.65 16.32 4.50
N ASN A 23 3.05 15.45 5.31
CA ASN A 23 1.66 14.98 5.14
C ASN A 23 0.68 16.16 5.12
N LYS A 24 0.83 17.14 6.04
CA LYS A 24 -0.01 18.34 6.09
C LYS A 24 0.05 19.19 4.81
N THR A 25 1.21 19.24 4.16
CA THR A 25 1.42 20.00 2.92
C THR A 25 0.89 19.27 1.68
N LEU A 26 1.06 17.95 1.61
CA LEU A 26 0.55 17.12 0.50
C LEU A 26 -0.99 17.08 0.46
N LEU A 27 -1.65 17.15 1.62
CA LEU A 27 -3.11 17.23 1.76
C LEU A 27 -3.78 18.41 1.02
N LYS A 28 -3.02 19.47 0.68
CA LYS A 28 -3.57 20.68 0.06
C LYS A 28 -3.68 20.64 -1.47
N LYS A 29 -3.07 19.69 -2.19
CA LYS A 29 -2.90 19.80 -3.67
C LYS A 29 -3.49 18.68 -4.54
N ASN A 30 -4.12 17.63 -4.00
CA ASN A 30 -4.73 16.57 -4.81
C ASN A 30 -5.93 15.90 -4.09
N PRO A 31 -7.17 15.97 -4.61
CA PRO A 31 -8.37 15.46 -3.93
C PRO A 31 -8.39 13.92 -3.77
N TYR A 32 -7.78 13.15 -4.69
CA TYR A 32 -7.66 11.69 -4.57
C TYR A 32 -6.62 11.30 -3.51
N ALA A 33 -5.47 12.00 -3.49
CA ALA A 33 -4.49 11.84 -2.42
C ALA A 33 -5.08 12.24 -1.06
N LYS A 34 -5.91 13.30 -1.02
CA LYS A 34 -6.60 13.76 0.19
C LYS A 34 -7.55 12.69 0.73
N GLN A 35 -8.27 11.96 -0.11
CA GLN A 35 -9.19 10.91 0.35
C GLN A 35 -8.45 9.69 0.92
N LEU A 36 -7.35 9.28 0.30
CA LEU A 36 -6.55 8.13 0.74
C LEU A 36 -5.73 8.43 2.01
N THR A 37 -5.22 9.66 2.15
CA THR A 37 -4.45 10.09 3.31
C THR A 37 -5.29 10.23 4.58
N LEU A 38 -6.61 10.43 4.47
CA LEU A 38 -7.54 10.41 5.61
C LEU A 38 -7.62 9.03 6.29
N TYR A 39 -7.12 7.96 5.66
CA TYR A 39 -7.09 6.63 6.27
C TYR A 39 -5.83 6.36 7.09
N VAL A 40 -4.86 7.28 7.10
CA VAL A 40 -3.51 7.11 7.68
C VAL A 40 -3.30 8.10 8.83
N VAL A 41 -4.33 8.30 9.67
CA VAL A 41 -4.34 9.34 10.72
C VAL A 41 -3.43 8.98 11.91
N ASP A 42 -3.41 7.70 12.29
CA ASP A 42 -2.78 7.23 13.53
C ASP A 42 -1.47 6.45 13.31
N LYS A 43 -1.09 6.24 12.05
CA LYS A 43 0.11 5.50 11.65
C LYS A 43 0.90 6.28 10.61
N THR A 44 2.20 6.07 10.54
CA THR A 44 2.98 6.49 9.38
C THR A 44 2.62 5.62 8.16
N PRO A 45 2.80 6.12 6.92
CA PRO A 45 2.57 5.31 5.74
C PRO A 45 3.38 4.00 5.70
N LEU A 46 4.59 4.01 6.27
CA LEU A 46 5.44 2.82 6.34
C LEU A 46 4.93 1.81 7.39
N GLU A 47 4.44 2.28 8.53
CA GLU A 47 3.78 1.42 9.53
C GLU A 47 2.49 0.79 8.98
N VAL A 48 1.76 1.51 8.11
CA VAL A 48 0.64 0.91 7.37
C VAL A 48 1.18 -0.20 6.47
N PHE A 49 2.22 0.09 5.68
CA PHE A 49 2.82 -0.89 4.78
C PHE A 49 3.21 -2.20 5.48
N GLU A 50 3.87 -2.08 6.63
CA GLU A 50 4.30 -3.18 7.48
C GLU A 50 3.14 -3.99 8.05
N SER A 51 2.07 -3.30 8.48
CA SER A 51 0.96 -3.96 9.18
C SER A 51 -0.14 -4.51 8.25
N THR A 52 -0.29 -3.99 7.03
CA THR A 52 -1.35 -4.41 6.08
C THR A 52 -1.41 -5.92 5.86
N PRO A 53 -0.31 -6.65 5.56
CA PRO A 53 -0.38 -8.09 5.30
C PRO A 53 -0.98 -8.87 6.48
N SER A 54 -0.54 -8.55 7.70
CA SER A 54 -1.04 -9.19 8.92
C SER A 54 -2.51 -8.86 9.21
N ALA A 55 -2.93 -7.62 8.94
CA ALA A 55 -4.31 -7.18 9.11
C ALA A 55 -5.24 -7.90 8.13
N ILE A 56 -4.84 -8.04 6.87
CA ILE A 56 -5.58 -8.81 5.87
C ILE A 56 -5.65 -10.29 6.27
N ALA A 57 -4.53 -10.89 6.68
CA ALA A 57 -4.49 -12.28 7.14
C ALA A 57 -5.51 -12.54 8.26
N LYS A 58 -5.57 -11.63 9.25
CA LYS A 58 -6.55 -11.66 10.33
C LYS A 58 -7.98 -11.52 9.81
N ALA A 59 -8.21 -10.60 8.87
CA ALA A 59 -9.54 -10.32 8.31
C ALA A 59 -10.10 -11.45 7.46
N ILE A 60 -9.26 -12.29 6.84
CA ILE A 60 -9.72 -13.43 6.03
C ILE A 60 -9.71 -14.77 6.77
N ARG A 61 -9.11 -14.81 7.97
CA ARG A 61 -8.99 -16.05 8.77
C ARG A 61 -10.35 -16.67 9.06
N GLY A 62 -10.46 -17.97 8.80
CA GLY A 62 -11.68 -18.76 9.03
C GLY A 62 -12.73 -18.68 7.91
N LEU A 63 -12.52 -17.85 6.87
CA LEU A 63 -13.41 -17.82 5.72
C LEU A 63 -13.10 -18.98 4.77
N ASN A 64 -14.15 -19.63 4.26
CA ASN A 64 -14.03 -20.63 3.21
C ASN A 64 -14.02 -19.99 1.80
N ASN A 65 -13.70 -20.79 0.78
CA ASN A 65 -13.60 -20.30 -0.60
C ASN A 65 -14.88 -19.64 -1.13
N LYS A 66 -16.07 -20.15 -0.78
CA LYS A 66 -17.35 -19.54 -1.21
C LYS A 66 -17.53 -18.15 -0.60
N GLN A 67 -17.14 -17.97 0.67
CA GLN A 67 -17.21 -16.68 1.35
C GLN A 67 -16.20 -15.68 0.78
N LEU A 68 -14.96 -16.12 0.52
CA LEU A 68 -13.92 -15.28 -0.08
C LEU A 68 -14.29 -14.77 -1.49
N GLN A 69 -15.14 -15.52 -2.20
CA GLN A 69 -15.63 -15.17 -3.53
C GLN A 69 -16.90 -14.31 -3.53
N LYS A 70 -17.48 -14.02 -2.36
CA LYS A 70 -18.66 -13.17 -2.26
C LYS A 70 -18.28 -11.69 -2.31
N SER A 71 -19.10 -10.89 -2.98
CA SER A 71 -19.00 -9.42 -2.96
C SER A 71 -20.21 -8.79 -2.24
N LEU A 72 -20.03 -7.55 -1.77
CA LEU A 72 -21.09 -6.80 -1.08
C LEU A 72 -22.31 -6.54 -1.98
N LYS A 73 -22.08 -6.28 -3.27
CA LYS A 73 -23.10 -5.93 -4.27
C LYS A 73 -22.64 -6.38 -5.66
N LYS A 74 -23.59 -6.56 -6.58
CA LYS A 74 -23.30 -6.82 -8.00
C LYS A 74 -22.37 -5.74 -8.56
N GLY A 75 -21.33 -6.16 -9.28
CA GLY A 75 -20.32 -5.26 -9.86
C GLY A 75 -19.27 -4.72 -8.88
N LYS A 76 -19.32 -5.09 -7.60
CA LYS A 76 -18.23 -4.82 -6.64
C LYS A 76 -17.33 -6.06 -6.50
N TRP A 77 -16.06 -5.83 -6.18
CA TRP A 77 -15.09 -6.90 -6.00
C TRP A 77 -15.35 -7.76 -4.76
N SER A 78 -15.05 -9.04 -4.88
CA SER A 78 -14.94 -9.98 -3.75
C SER A 78 -13.61 -9.82 -2.99
N ILE A 79 -13.45 -10.50 -1.85
CA ILE A 79 -12.15 -10.53 -1.14
C ILE A 79 -11.07 -11.11 -2.04
N ALA A 80 -11.37 -12.17 -2.81
CA ALA A 80 -10.42 -12.77 -3.75
C ALA A 80 -9.92 -11.78 -4.81
N GLN A 81 -10.84 -10.99 -5.39
CA GLN A 81 -10.49 -9.98 -6.38
C GLN A 81 -9.70 -8.82 -5.77
N ILE A 82 -10.05 -8.39 -4.56
CA ILE A 82 -9.30 -7.35 -3.83
C ILE A 82 -7.87 -7.84 -3.53
N LEU A 83 -7.71 -9.09 -3.07
CA LEU A 83 -6.39 -9.66 -2.78
C LEU A 83 -5.53 -9.77 -4.03
N ALA A 84 -6.11 -10.22 -5.16
CA ALA A 84 -5.40 -10.26 -6.43
C ALA A 84 -4.96 -8.85 -6.87
N HIS A 85 -5.85 -7.86 -6.74
CA HIS A 85 -5.56 -6.46 -7.03
C HIS A 85 -4.44 -5.88 -6.17
N LEU A 86 -4.48 -6.08 -4.84
CA LEU A 86 -3.42 -5.65 -3.94
C LEU A 86 -2.09 -6.31 -4.28
N THR A 87 -2.09 -7.60 -4.60
CA THR A 87 -0.88 -8.35 -4.95
C THR A 87 -0.24 -7.80 -6.23
N ASP A 88 -1.03 -7.64 -7.30
CA ASP A 88 -0.51 -7.22 -8.59
C ASP A 88 -0.15 -5.71 -8.56
N GLY A 89 -0.87 -4.91 -7.77
CA GLY A 89 -0.50 -3.54 -7.45
C GLY A 89 0.84 -3.43 -6.72
N GLU A 90 1.14 -4.36 -5.81
CA GLU A 90 2.42 -4.43 -5.10
C GLU A 90 3.58 -4.84 -6.01
N ILE A 91 3.36 -5.73 -6.98
CA ILE A 91 4.34 -6.07 -8.02
C ILE A 91 4.71 -4.81 -8.83
N VAL A 92 3.69 -4.07 -9.30
CA VAL A 92 3.90 -2.81 -10.03
C VAL A 92 4.63 -1.79 -9.17
N LEU A 93 4.24 -1.66 -7.90
CA LEU A 93 4.87 -0.74 -6.97
C LEU A 93 6.34 -1.10 -6.69
N SER A 94 6.63 -2.40 -6.55
CA SER A 94 7.98 -2.93 -6.35
C SER A 94 8.93 -2.55 -7.50
N TYR A 95 8.45 -2.67 -8.74
CA TYR A 95 9.16 -2.19 -9.92
C TYR A 95 9.34 -0.67 -9.89
N ARG A 96 8.26 0.09 -9.64
CA ARG A 96 8.30 1.56 -9.61
C ARG A 96 9.28 2.10 -8.58
N PHE A 97 9.35 1.52 -7.39
CA PHE A 97 10.34 1.90 -6.37
C PHE A 97 11.76 1.72 -6.91
N ARG A 98 12.10 0.52 -7.36
CA ARG A 98 13.45 0.23 -7.90
C ARG A 98 13.80 1.15 -9.06
N LYS A 99 12.87 1.38 -9.97
CA LYS A 99 13.04 2.27 -11.12
C LYS A 99 13.31 3.71 -10.67
N VAL A 100 12.48 4.28 -9.81
CA VAL A 100 12.61 5.69 -9.41
C VAL A 100 13.76 5.94 -8.45
N ILE A 101 14.08 4.97 -7.60
CA ILE A 101 15.25 5.04 -6.72
C ILE A 101 16.52 5.04 -7.57
N SER A 102 16.60 4.19 -8.60
CA SER A 102 17.82 4.03 -9.42
C SER A 102 17.92 5.05 -10.56
N GLU A 103 16.78 5.47 -11.10
CA GLU A 103 16.65 6.36 -12.26
C GLU A 103 15.66 7.51 -11.96
N PRO A 104 16.05 8.48 -11.12
CA PRO A 104 15.17 9.60 -10.80
C PRO A 104 14.79 10.40 -12.05
N GLY A 105 13.51 10.75 -12.16
CA GLY A 105 12.91 11.41 -13.31
C GLY A 105 12.29 10.45 -14.33
N SER A 106 12.43 9.14 -14.15
CA SER A 106 11.86 8.13 -15.05
C SER A 106 10.34 8.23 -15.19
N LYS A 107 9.82 7.84 -16.36
CA LYS A 107 8.39 7.67 -16.58
C LYS A 107 7.82 6.56 -15.69
N ILE A 108 6.60 6.75 -15.22
CA ILE A 108 5.82 5.77 -14.48
C ILE A 108 4.53 5.54 -15.24
N GLU A 109 4.38 4.34 -15.79
CA GLU A 109 3.21 3.98 -16.60
C GLU A 109 2.00 3.67 -15.73
N PHE A 110 0.84 4.15 -16.18
CA PHE A 110 -0.47 3.79 -15.62
C PHE A 110 -0.83 2.34 -15.99
N TYR A 111 -1.64 1.68 -15.15
CA TYR A 111 -2.28 0.42 -15.50
C TYR A 111 -3.76 0.46 -15.14
N ASP A 112 -4.59 -0.10 -16.02
CA ASP A 112 -6.04 -0.17 -15.83
C ASP A 112 -6.41 -1.39 -14.98
N GLN A 113 -6.65 -1.15 -13.70
CA GLN A 113 -7.02 -2.19 -12.73
C GLN A 113 -8.27 -2.99 -13.12
N ASN A 114 -9.22 -2.40 -13.86
CA ASN A 114 -10.44 -3.10 -14.27
C ASN A 114 -10.13 -4.07 -15.41
N LYS A 115 -9.31 -3.65 -16.39
CA LYS A 115 -8.81 -4.55 -17.44
C LYS A 115 -7.98 -5.67 -16.84
N TRP A 116 -7.13 -5.39 -15.86
CA TRP A 116 -6.33 -6.40 -15.17
C TRP A 116 -7.22 -7.38 -14.42
N SER A 117 -8.19 -6.89 -13.65
CA SER A 117 -9.12 -7.75 -12.92
C SER A 117 -9.88 -8.71 -13.84
N LYS A 118 -10.28 -8.24 -15.04
CA LYS A 118 -10.98 -9.06 -16.04
C LYS A 118 -10.03 -10.05 -16.73
N ASN A 119 -8.91 -9.57 -17.25
CA ASN A 119 -8.04 -10.34 -18.14
C ASN A 119 -7.07 -11.27 -17.41
N LEU A 120 -6.80 -11.01 -16.13
CA LEU A 120 -6.00 -11.88 -15.26
C LEU A 120 -6.87 -12.77 -14.35
N HIS A 121 -8.17 -12.84 -14.62
CA HIS A 121 -9.12 -13.73 -13.96
C HIS A 121 -9.11 -13.63 -12.43
N TYR A 122 -9.19 -12.41 -11.89
CA TYR A 122 -9.14 -12.18 -10.44
C TYR A 122 -10.27 -12.90 -9.69
N GLU A 123 -11.39 -13.21 -10.35
CA GLU A 123 -12.48 -14.02 -9.79
C GLU A 123 -12.06 -15.47 -9.48
N LYS A 124 -10.95 -15.95 -10.05
CA LYS A 124 -10.40 -17.28 -9.80
C LYS A 124 -9.21 -17.27 -8.85
N ALA A 125 -8.89 -16.11 -8.25
CA ALA A 125 -7.71 -15.96 -7.42
C ALA A 125 -7.72 -16.85 -6.17
N ASP A 126 -6.61 -17.55 -5.95
CA ASP A 126 -6.34 -18.23 -4.68
C ASP A 126 -5.86 -17.20 -3.65
N CYS A 127 -6.73 -16.89 -2.69
CA CYS A 127 -6.47 -15.90 -1.64
C CYS A 127 -5.23 -16.23 -0.80
N LYS A 128 -4.95 -17.51 -0.53
CA LYS A 128 -3.79 -17.90 0.28
C LYS A 128 -2.50 -17.62 -0.48
N LYS A 129 -2.44 -18.00 -1.76
CA LYS A 129 -1.28 -17.75 -2.63
C LYS A 129 -1.06 -16.25 -2.87
N LYS A 130 -2.13 -15.50 -3.16
CA LYS A 130 -2.05 -14.05 -3.36
C LYS A 130 -1.58 -13.34 -2.10
N LEU A 131 -2.14 -13.66 -0.92
CA LEU A 131 -1.68 -13.08 0.34
C LEU A 131 -0.22 -13.42 0.65
N ALA A 132 0.23 -14.65 0.39
CA ALA A 132 1.62 -15.04 0.60
C ALA A 132 2.57 -14.23 -0.30
N LEU A 133 2.25 -14.09 -1.59
CA LEU A 133 3.05 -13.31 -2.53
C LEU A 133 3.07 -11.81 -2.16
N PHE A 134 1.90 -11.23 -1.87
CA PHE A 134 1.79 -9.85 -1.40
C PHE A 134 2.65 -9.61 -0.16
N THR A 135 2.59 -10.52 0.81
CA THR A 135 3.37 -10.43 2.05
C THR A 135 4.88 -10.46 1.77
N ALA A 136 5.33 -11.37 0.91
CA ALA A 136 6.74 -11.48 0.56
C ALA A 136 7.26 -10.22 -0.13
N ILE A 137 6.57 -9.73 -1.16
CA ILE A 137 6.97 -8.53 -1.90
C ILE A 137 6.94 -7.30 -0.97
N ARG A 138 5.90 -7.18 -0.14
CA ARG A 138 5.77 -6.06 0.79
C ARG A 138 6.91 -6.01 1.80
N LYS A 139 7.33 -7.17 2.34
CA LYS A 139 8.47 -7.26 3.26
C LYS A 139 9.75 -6.75 2.60
N GLU A 140 10.06 -7.24 1.40
CA GLU A 140 11.23 -6.80 0.62
C GLU A 140 11.19 -5.30 0.29
N ASN A 141 10.01 -4.78 -0.07
CA ASN A 141 9.83 -3.37 -0.35
C ASN A 141 10.02 -2.51 0.92
N VAL A 142 9.52 -2.94 2.08
CA VAL A 142 9.72 -2.24 3.35
C VAL A 142 11.20 -2.22 3.73
N GLU A 143 11.92 -3.33 3.58
CA GLU A 143 13.36 -3.39 3.84
C GLU A 143 14.14 -2.42 2.94
N LEU A 144 13.82 -2.40 1.63
CA LEU A 144 14.38 -1.43 0.69
C LEU A 144 14.09 0.02 1.13
N LEU A 145 12.84 0.35 1.46
CA LEU A 145 12.43 1.69 1.86
C LEU A 145 13.13 2.15 3.16
N ASN A 146 13.33 1.24 4.12
CA ASN A 146 14.04 1.51 5.37
C ASN A 146 15.55 1.78 5.16
N SER A 147 16.13 1.30 4.05
CA SER A 147 17.54 1.55 3.71
C SER A 147 17.79 2.94 3.11
N LEU A 148 16.75 3.63 2.64
CA LEU A 148 16.89 4.88 1.91
C LEU A 148 17.22 6.07 2.82
N SER A 149 18.15 6.90 2.36
CA SER A 149 18.40 8.20 3.00
C SER A 149 17.23 9.18 2.77
N SER A 150 17.15 10.24 3.60
CA SER A 150 16.10 11.26 3.42
C SER A 150 16.14 11.95 2.05
N LYS A 151 17.29 12.00 1.37
CA LYS A 151 17.41 12.54 0.00
C LYS A 151 16.80 11.58 -1.02
N GLU A 152 16.95 10.28 -0.82
CA GLU A 152 16.45 9.24 -1.72
C GLU A 152 14.93 9.10 -1.63
N TRP A 153 14.35 9.28 -0.44
CA TRP A 153 12.90 9.43 -0.25
C TRP A 153 12.29 10.55 -1.12
N LYS A 154 13.09 11.58 -1.46
CA LYS A 154 12.69 12.70 -2.34
C LYS A 154 12.92 12.43 -3.83
N ARG A 155 13.56 11.32 -4.23
CA ARG A 155 13.62 10.90 -5.63
C ARG A 155 12.21 10.69 -6.16
N TYR A 156 12.03 10.93 -7.45
CA TYR A 156 10.71 10.97 -8.08
C TYR A 156 10.72 10.37 -9.47
N GLY A 157 9.56 9.93 -9.93
CA GLY A 157 9.29 9.70 -11.34
C GLY A 157 8.14 10.58 -11.82
N ILE A 158 7.82 10.49 -13.11
CA ILE A 158 6.71 11.22 -13.74
C ILE A 158 5.62 10.21 -14.10
N HIS A 159 4.54 10.17 -13.32
CA HIS A 159 3.38 9.34 -13.59
C HIS A 159 2.57 9.90 -14.74
N SER A 160 2.24 9.04 -15.72
CA SER A 160 1.54 9.42 -16.95
C SER A 160 0.27 10.24 -16.70
N GLU A 161 -0.51 9.87 -15.69
CA GLU A 161 -1.75 10.58 -15.33
C GLU A 161 -1.64 11.58 -14.17
N ARG A 162 -0.72 11.36 -13.22
CA ARG A 162 -0.68 12.10 -11.93
C ARG A 162 0.50 13.07 -11.81
N GLY A 163 1.33 13.14 -12.86
CA GLY A 163 2.53 13.97 -12.90
C GLY A 163 3.61 13.50 -11.93
N LYS A 164 4.39 14.44 -11.40
CA LYS A 164 5.52 14.14 -10.52
C LYS A 164 5.08 13.38 -9.25
N GLU A 165 5.72 12.24 -8.99
CA GLU A 165 5.52 11.43 -7.78
C GLU A 165 6.84 11.07 -7.13
N THR A 166 7.05 11.53 -5.89
CA THR A 166 8.19 11.12 -5.06
C THR A 166 7.94 9.75 -4.45
N ILE A 167 9.00 9.07 -3.98
CA ILE A 167 8.86 7.81 -3.22
C ILE A 167 7.96 8.03 -2.00
N GLU A 168 8.15 9.12 -1.26
CA GLU A 168 7.24 9.50 -0.15
C GLU A 168 5.77 9.58 -0.58
N LYS A 169 5.49 10.22 -1.72
CA LYS A 169 4.11 10.36 -2.23
C LYS A 169 3.55 9.00 -2.64
N MET A 170 4.33 8.13 -3.26
CA MET A 170 3.90 6.79 -3.65
C MET A 170 3.54 5.95 -2.42
N VAL A 171 4.41 5.91 -1.40
CA VAL A 171 4.13 5.17 -0.16
C VAL A 171 2.90 5.72 0.54
N LEU A 172 2.74 7.04 0.61
CA LEU A 172 1.55 7.67 1.19
C LEU A 172 0.26 7.30 0.46
N LEU A 173 0.26 7.34 -0.87
CA LEU A 173 -0.90 6.97 -1.69
C LEU A 173 -1.26 5.50 -1.51
N TYR A 174 -0.26 4.61 -1.57
CA TYR A 174 -0.49 3.18 -1.44
C TYR A 174 -0.87 2.77 -0.01
N ALA A 175 -0.43 3.50 1.02
CA ALA A 175 -0.84 3.24 2.39
C ALA A 175 -2.34 3.52 2.56
N GLY A 176 -2.83 4.63 2.01
CA GLY A 176 -4.26 4.90 1.99
C GLY A 176 -5.06 3.92 1.13
N HIS A 177 -4.48 3.47 0.01
CA HIS A 177 -5.07 2.45 -0.88
C HIS A 177 -5.25 1.10 -0.16
N ASP A 178 -4.22 0.64 0.54
CA ASP A 178 -4.26 -0.55 1.40
C ASP A 178 -5.38 -0.46 2.44
N MET A 179 -5.43 0.64 3.19
CA MET A 179 -6.42 0.83 4.25
C MET A 179 -7.86 0.87 3.72
N ASN A 180 -8.06 1.48 2.54
CA ASN A 180 -9.35 1.48 1.87
C ASN A 180 -9.78 0.04 1.50
N HIS A 181 -8.89 -0.77 0.95
CA HIS A 181 -9.20 -2.16 0.61
C HIS A 181 -9.35 -3.05 1.83
N LEU A 182 -8.58 -2.84 2.90
CA LEU A 182 -8.76 -3.53 4.16
C LEU A 182 -10.16 -3.30 4.72
N LYS A 183 -10.66 -2.05 4.70
CA LYS A 183 -12.04 -1.72 5.12
C LYS A 183 -13.10 -2.43 4.26
N GLN A 184 -12.85 -2.59 2.96
CA GLN A 184 -13.74 -3.37 2.08
C GLN A 184 -13.75 -4.85 2.46
N ILE A 185 -12.56 -5.45 2.70
CA ILE A 185 -12.43 -6.84 3.15
C ILE A 185 -13.17 -7.05 4.48
N GLU A 186 -12.97 -6.16 5.46
CA GLU A 186 -13.65 -6.22 6.75
C GLU A 186 -15.17 -6.07 6.62
N SER A 187 -15.63 -5.24 5.68
CA SER A 187 -17.06 -5.09 5.39
C SER A 187 -17.66 -6.36 4.81
N ILE A 188 -16.95 -7.05 3.90
CA ILE A 188 -17.37 -8.35 3.38
C ILE A 188 -17.34 -9.40 4.50
N ARG A 189 -16.30 -9.43 5.34
CA ARG A 189 -16.19 -10.37 6.48
C ARG A 189 -17.41 -10.29 7.40
N ARG A 190 -17.90 -9.08 7.70
CA ARG A 190 -19.07 -8.86 8.57
C ARG A 190 -20.35 -9.54 8.06
N MET A 191 -20.44 -9.87 6.76
CA MET A 191 -21.57 -10.65 6.22
C MET A 191 -21.63 -12.08 6.77
N PHE A 192 -20.55 -12.56 7.39
CA PHE A 192 -20.38 -13.94 7.85
C PHE A 192 -20.11 -14.05 9.35
N GLN A 193 -20.13 -12.94 10.08
CA GLN A 193 -20.05 -12.92 11.52
C GLN A 193 -21.48 -13.02 12.04
N GLN A 194 -21.91 -14.24 12.34
CA GLN A 194 -23.06 -14.53 13.20
C GLN A 194 -22.55 -14.74 14.63
#